data_AF-A0A948ZCF3-F1
#
_entry.id   AF-A0A948ZCF3-F1
#
_cell.length_a   1.000
_cell.length_b   1.000
_cell.length_c   1.000
_cell.angle_alpha   90.00
_cell.angle_beta   90.00
_cell.angle_gamma   90.00
#
_symmetry.space_group_name_H-M   'P 1'
#
loop_
_entity.id
_entity.type
_entity.pdbx_description
1 polymer ?
#
loop_
_entity_poly.entity_id
_entity_poly.type
_entity_poly.pdbx_seq_one_letter_code
_entity_poly.pdbx_strand_id
1 'polypeptide(L)'
;MRKLAALLVATAMAGAAAISAAAPAQAAAVWADGSIQETWIANCVNGNAENGVGAYVGYLADPDNGSPSPGETYWIHIYAAGLGNPCAGQRVLPELVLPPHTRIATDSTHKITCFGNGVADSGCPQTLSPGINSGSLRIPSSDTARGGLWPLPQGGTWEWQIPVVTDRPLTMSLFGAYLIVADGFGNPTLPLGQDVYVFSKSLKTTYPNPSTTGITSNAAVSKANIYTDGLAGTGYFDLGTNTSYGLFSDPVAIPEGGPNWQPYTDWKSANGTSNLKPGTTYHWRFRFVTSGGATYTGADQSFTTASSGSGGNPGTPTPPATPPTAKIAGQPALRTGLSVPVSWSGTAGSAKVANYDVRYRRAAWNGSYGAWQTWKSKTTARTAKLTAKAGSSYCFASRSRDAKGQVSAWTAETCTSTPTDDRKLTRAGTWKKVKSTKSFAKTVLTAKKAGIKLTAKKARVHRLALLVTTGPGYGSVTVRVGSRVLGTYSLASAKVKKQVRIDLPTLPTSTTGDVVITTNSNKLVTIDGLLMSRQ
;
A
#
# COMPACT_ATOMS: atom_id res chain seq x y z
N MET A 1 10.96 37.94 -2.05
CA MET A 1 9.67 37.85 -1.31
C MET A 1 9.28 36.38 -1.23
N ARG A 2 9.43 35.79 -0.04
CA ARG A 2 9.24 34.35 0.23
C ARG A 2 7.76 33.99 0.10
N LYS A 3 7.41 32.98 -0.70
CA LYS A 3 6.01 32.53 -0.81
C LYS A 3 5.93 31.02 -0.65
N LEU A 4 5.42 30.54 0.48
CA LEU A 4 4.78 29.24 0.48
C LEU A 4 3.61 29.31 -0.50
N ALA A 5 3.49 28.35 -1.41
CA ALA A 5 2.25 28.13 -2.14
C ALA A 5 1.53 26.94 -1.49
N ALA A 6 0.42 27.21 -0.80
CA ALA A 6 -0.61 26.20 -0.60
C ALA A 6 -1.34 26.05 -1.94
N LEU A 7 -1.18 24.91 -2.60
CA LEU A 7 -1.81 24.69 -3.91
C LEU A 7 -3.24 24.16 -3.70
N LEU A 8 -4.23 25.05 -3.84
CA LEU A 8 -5.62 24.70 -4.16
C LEU A 8 -5.71 24.62 -5.68
N VAL A 9 -5.91 23.42 -6.23
CA VAL A 9 -6.05 23.21 -7.67
C VAL A 9 -7.50 23.52 -8.06
N ALA A 10 -7.71 24.61 -8.80
CA ALA A 10 -8.95 24.89 -9.51
C ALA A 10 -8.70 24.70 -11.01
N THR A 11 -9.37 23.73 -11.63
CA THR A 11 -9.37 23.51 -13.08
C THR A 11 -10.50 24.28 -13.74
N ALA A 12 -10.17 25.29 -14.55
CA ALA A 12 -11.08 25.90 -15.51
C ALA A 12 -10.92 25.20 -16.87
N MET A 13 -12.03 24.70 -17.44
CA MET A 13 -12.08 24.08 -18.76
C MET A 13 -12.19 25.14 -19.86
N ALA A 14 -11.30 25.07 -20.86
CA ALA A 14 -11.54 25.60 -22.20
C ALA A 14 -11.18 24.49 -23.20
N GLY A 15 -12.15 24.10 -24.03
CA GLY A 15 -12.07 22.95 -24.91
C GLY A 15 -11.23 23.19 -26.17
N ALA A 16 -10.39 22.20 -26.50
CA ALA A 16 -9.94 21.92 -27.85
C ALA A 16 -9.82 20.40 -27.98
N ALA A 17 -10.53 19.83 -28.96
CA ALA A 17 -10.59 18.39 -29.18
C ALA A 17 -9.23 17.86 -29.66
N ALA A 18 -8.60 17.01 -28.86
CA ALA A 18 -7.41 16.23 -29.22
C ALA A 18 -7.72 14.75 -29.04
N ILE A 19 -7.35 13.94 -30.03
CA ILE A 19 -7.55 12.48 -30.04
C ILE A 19 -6.58 11.86 -29.03
N SER A 20 -7.10 11.45 -27.87
CA SER A 20 -6.35 10.93 -26.72
C SER A 20 -5.94 9.46 -26.92
N ALA A 21 -4.64 9.17 -26.96
CA ALA A 21 -4.15 7.82 -26.70
C ALA A 21 -4.18 7.55 -25.18
N ALA A 22 -4.93 6.52 -24.76
CA ALA A 22 -5.15 6.18 -23.36
C ALA A 22 -3.83 5.87 -22.62
N ALA A 23 -3.61 6.55 -21.49
CA ALA A 23 -2.56 6.24 -20.54
C ALA A 23 -2.76 4.85 -19.91
N PRO A 24 -1.70 4.11 -19.52
CA PRO A 24 -1.87 2.86 -18.79
C PRO A 24 -2.43 3.17 -17.39
N ALA A 25 -3.54 2.52 -17.04
CA ALA A 25 -4.21 2.69 -15.76
C ALA A 25 -3.25 2.41 -14.58
N GLN A 26 -3.03 3.42 -13.74
CA GLN A 26 -2.55 3.24 -12.38
C GLN A 26 -3.56 2.36 -11.62
N ALA A 27 -3.13 1.53 -10.67
CA ALA A 27 -4.07 0.88 -9.77
C ALA A 27 -4.80 2.00 -9.00
N ALA A 28 -6.08 2.17 -9.29
CA ALA A 28 -6.92 3.16 -8.61
C ALA A 28 -7.09 2.75 -7.14
N ALA A 29 -7.45 3.71 -6.29
CA ALA A 29 -7.86 3.40 -4.94
C ALA A 29 -8.96 2.32 -4.96
N VAL A 30 -8.83 1.32 -4.08
CA VAL A 30 -9.68 0.13 -4.04
C VAL A 30 -10.47 0.12 -2.74
N TRP A 31 -11.72 -0.34 -2.81
CA TRP A 31 -12.53 -0.59 -1.63
C TRP A 31 -11.93 -1.74 -0.81
N ALA A 32 -11.56 -1.45 0.43
CA ALA A 32 -11.15 -2.43 1.42
C ALA A 32 -12.39 -2.83 2.24
N ASP A 33 -13.12 -3.82 1.75
CA ASP A 33 -14.41 -4.24 2.29
C ASP A 33 -14.28 -5.21 3.47
N GLY A 34 -15.20 -5.09 4.42
CA GLY A 34 -15.39 -5.99 5.54
C GLY A 34 -16.19 -7.24 5.16
N SER A 35 -16.42 -8.10 6.15
CA SER A 35 -17.22 -9.31 5.98
C SER A 35 -18.70 -8.97 5.77
N ILE A 36 -19.35 -9.71 4.87
CA ILE A 36 -20.81 -9.65 4.68
C ILE A 36 -21.49 -10.22 5.93
N GLN A 37 -22.51 -9.51 6.42
CA GLN A 37 -23.47 -9.99 7.41
C GLN A 37 -24.83 -10.16 6.74
N GLU A 38 -25.60 -11.16 7.17
CA GLU A 38 -26.88 -11.50 6.56
C GLU A 38 -27.99 -11.59 7.62
N THR A 39 -29.19 -11.13 7.28
CA THR A 39 -30.41 -11.43 8.03
C THR A 39 -31.09 -12.67 7.46
N TRP A 40 -32.09 -13.18 8.18
CA TRP A 40 -32.97 -14.24 7.69
C TRP A 40 -34.43 -13.76 7.72
N ILE A 41 -35.22 -14.23 6.76
CA ILE A 41 -36.66 -13.96 6.64
C ILE A 41 -37.40 -15.24 6.26
N ALA A 42 -38.73 -15.24 6.38
CA ALA A 42 -39.58 -16.27 5.78
C ALA A 42 -39.97 -15.86 4.35
N ASN A 43 -39.64 -16.70 3.37
CA ASN A 43 -39.95 -16.47 1.96
C ASN A 43 -41.46 -16.34 1.75
N CYS A 44 -41.90 -15.29 1.04
CA CYS A 44 -43.31 -14.99 0.91
C CYS A 44 -44.15 -16.07 0.20
N VAL A 45 -43.52 -16.84 -0.71
CA VAL A 45 -44.24 -17.81 -1.56
C VAL A 45 -44.44 -19.14 -0.83
N ASN A 46 -43.42 -19.63 -0.13
CA ASN A 46 -43.42 -20.99 0.43
C ASN A 46 -43.22 -21.04 1.96
N GLY A 47 -42.99 -19.90 2.61
CA GLY A 47 -42.78 -19.80 4.06
C GLY A 47 -41.44 -20.35 4.57
N ASN A 48 -40.56 -20.84 3.69
CA ASN A 48 -39.26 -21.37 4.08
C ASN A 48 -38.29 -20.25 4.49
N ALA A 49 -37.38 -20.56 5.40
CA ALA A 49 -36.33 -19.62 5.79
C ALA A 49 -35.35 -19.38 4.63
N GLU A 50 -35.04 -18.11 4.37
CA GLU A 50 -34.02 -17.67 3.41
C GLU A 50 -33.29 -16.41 3.92
N ASN A 51 -32.18 -16.05 3.29
CA ASN A 51 -31.48 -14.81 3.62
C ASN A 51 -32.31 -13.61 3.19
N GLY A 52 -32.47 -12.62 4.07
CA GLY A 52 -33.25 -11.40 3.81
C GLY A 52 -32.41 -10.28 3.21
N VAL A 53 -31.53 -9.69 4.02
CA VAL A 53 -30.62 -8.60 3.66
C VAL A 53 -29.18 -9.06 3.84
N GLY A 54 -28.32 -8.82 2.85
CA GLY A 54 -26.87 -8.94 2.97
C GLY A 54 -26.22 -7.56 2.98
N ALA A 55 -25.31 -7.29 3.91
CA ALA A 55 -24.67 -5.98 4.01
C ALA A 55 -23.22 -6.04 4.52
N TYR A 56 -22.43 -5.04 4.15
CA TYR A 56 -21.05 -4.85 4.63
C TYR A 56 -20.67 -3.36 4.63
N VAL A 57 -19.51 -3.07 5.20
CA VAL A 57 -18.90 -1.73 5.20
C VAL A 57 -17.48 -1.82 4.69
N GLY A 58 -16.96 -0.70 4.21
CA GLY A 58 -15.64 -0.62 3.57
C GLY A 58 -15.12 0.80 3.49
N TYR A 59 -13.85 0.95 3.16
CA TYR A 59 -13.21 2.24 2.96
C TYR A 59 -12.30 2.21 1.74
N LEU A 60 -12.19 3.33 1.06
CA LEU A 60 -11.37 3.47 -0.14
C LEU A 60 -9.91 3.68 0.28
N ALA A 61 -9.03 2.80 -0.18
CA ALA A 61 -7.62 2.81 0.17
C ALA A 61 -6.72 2.59 -1.04
N ASP A 62 -5.53 3.21 -1.00
CA ASP A 62 -4.40 2.90 -1.86
C ASP A 62 -3.16 2.69 -0.97
N PRO A 63 -3.00 1.47 -0.41
CA PRO A 63 -1.91 1.17 0.50
C PRO A 63 -0.53 1.31 -0.15
N ASP A 64 -0.43 1.13 -1.47
CA ASP A 64 0.82 1.26 -2.21
C ASP A 64 1.31 2.73 -2.25
N ASN A 65 0.38 3.69 -2.15
CA ASN A 65 0.66 5.12 -2.08
C ASN A 65 0.49 5.72 -0.67
N GLY A 66 0.17 4.89 0.33
CA GLY A 66 -0.06 5.34 1.70
C GLY A 66 -1.25 6.29 1.81
N SER A 67 -2.35 5.98 1.12
CA SER A 67 -3.63 6.70 1.17
C SER A 67 -4.74 5.80 1.74
N PRO A 68 -5.58 6.29 2.66
CA PRO A 68 -5.60 7.66 3.17
C PRO A 68 -4.46 7.98 4.12
N SER A 69 -3.96 9.20 4.08
CA SER A 69 -3.03 9.76 5.07
C SER A 69 -3.71 10.82 5.94
N PRO A 70 -3.16 11.19 7.11
CA PRO A 70 -3.78 12.19 7.97
C PRO A 70 -4.05 13.51 7.23
N GLY A 71 -5.27 14.04 7.35
CA GLY A 71 -5.73 15.24 6.67
C GLY A 71 -6.18 15.05 5.21
N GLU A 72 -6.02 13.85 4.64
CA GLU A 72 -6.54 13.49 3.32
C GLU A 72 -8.01 13.11 3.41
N THR A 73 -8.85 13.67 2.53
CA THR A 73 -10.24 13.23 2.39
C THR A 73 -10.27 11.89 1.68
N TYR A 74 -10.97 10.91 2.27
CA TYR A 74 -11.20 9.60 1.69
C TYR A 74 -12.65 9.17 1.90
N TRP A 75 -13.02 8.05 1.28
CA TRP A 75 -14.40 7.59 1.29
C TRP A 75 -14.55 6.35 2.14
N ILE A 76 -15.62 6.33 2.93
CA ILE A 76 -16.16 5.12 3.55
C ILE A 76 -17.50 4.81 2.89
N HIS A 77 -17.91 3.54 2.90
CA HIS A 77 -19.23 3.18 2.42
C HIS A 77 -19.95 2.16 3.31
N ILE A 78 -21.26 2.14 3.16
CA ILE A 78 -22.14 1.06 3.62
C ILE A 78 -22.80 0.49 2.36
N TYR A 79 -22.78 -0.83 2.20
CA TYR A 79 -23.43 -1.52 1.10
C TYR A 79 -24.49 -2.47 1.62
N ALA A 80 -25.66 -2.50 0.99
CA ALA A 80 -26.75 -3.41 1.32
C ALA A 80 -27.40 -3.98 0.05
N ALA A 81 -27.77 -5.25 0.08
CA ALA A 81 -28.48 -5.96 -0.97
C ALA A 81 -29.68 -6.72 -0.41
N GLY A 82 -30.81 -6.67 -1.12
CA GLY A 82 -31.96 -7.51 -0.83
C GLY A 82 -31.80 -8.90 -1.44
N LEU A 83 -31.64 -9.91 -0.60
CA LEU A 83 -31.42 -11.30 -1.00
C LEU A 83 -32.73 -12.09 -1.06
N GLY A 84 -33.64 -11.82 -0.11
CA GLY A 84 -34.92 -12.52 0.04
C GLY A 84 -36.12 -11.61 -0.15
N ASN A 85 -37.31 -12.20 -0.15
CA ASN A 85 -38.57 -11.45 -0.33
C ASN A 85 -39.59 -11.78 0.77
N PRO A 86 -39.61 -11.00 1.88
CA PRO A 86 -40.68 -11.10 2.87
C PRO A 86 -41.99 -10.49 2.33
N CYS A 87 -43.15 -11.03 2.74
CA CYS A 87 -44.44 -10.56 2.20
C CYS A 87 -44.75 -9.08 2.51
N ALA A 88 -44.22 -8.54 3.61
CA ALA A 88 -44.37 -7.14 3.96
C ALA A 88 -43.50 -6.19 3.11
N GLY A 89 -42.61 -6.74 2.29
CA GLY A 89 -41.48 -6.02 1.70
C GLY A 89 -40.39 -5.74 2.74
N GLN A 90 -39.25 -5.22 2.28
CA GLN A 90 -38.16 -4.86 3.18
C GLN A 90 -37.58 -3.47 2.89
N ARG A 91 -37.18 -2.80 3.95
CA ARG A 91 -36.52 -1.51 3.93
C ARG A 91 -35.39 -1.45 4.94
N VAL A 92 -34.49 -0.49 4.79
CA VAL A 92 -33.33 -0.35 5.68
C VAL A 92 -33.07 1.10 6.08
N LEU A 93 -32.52 1.30 7.27
CA LEU A 93 -31.97 2.57 7.73
C LEU A 93 -30.50 2.35 8.14
N PRO A 94 -29.54 2.87 7.36
CA PRO A 94 -28.13 2.81 7.73
C PRO A 94 -27.79 3.86 8.78
N GLU A 95 -27.01 3.46 9.78
CA GLU A 95 -26.38 4.32 10.77
C GLU A 95 -24.87 4.11 10.78
N LEU A 96 -24.12 5.18 10.65
CA LEU A 96 -22.68 5.23 10.52
C LEU A 96 -22.00 5.44 11.88
N VAL A 97 -20.98 4.66 12.22
CA VAL A 97 -20.10 4.91 13.37
C VAL A 97 -18.69 5.21 12.84
N LEU A 98 -18.29 6.48 12.95
CA LEU A 98 -16.98 6.93 12.44
C LEU A 98 -15.83 6.28 13.23
N PRO A 99 -14.69 5.98 12.56
CA PRO A 99 -13.47 5.65 13.26
C PRO A 99 -13.04 6.76 14.23
N PRO A 100 -12.23 6.45 15.25
CA PRO A 100 -11.63 7.47 16.11
C PRO A 100 -10.96 8.58 15.31
N HIS A 101 -11.02 9.81 15.81
CA HIS A 101 -10.37 10.98 15.21
C HIS A 101 -10.75 11.27 13.74
N THR A 102 -11.92 10.79 13.34
CA THR A 102 -12.46 10.94 11.99
C THR A 102 -13.72 11.78 12.03
N ARG A 103 -13.87 12.67 11.04
CA ARG A 103 -15.06 13.52 10.88
C ARG A 103 -15.53 13.49 9.43
N ILE A 104 -16.81 13.80 9.21
CA ILE A 104 -17.35 14.02 7.87
C ILE A 104 -16.63 15.20 7.21
N ALA A 105 -16.24 15.02 5.96
CA ALA A 105 -15.47 15.98 5.16
C ALA A 105 -16.25 16.41 3.92
N THR A 106 -17.46 16.93 4.11
CA THR A 106 -18.27 17.45 3.01
C THR A 106 -17.84 18.88 2.63
N ASP A 107 -17.69 19.12 1.34
CA ASP A 107 -17.40 20.44 0.77
C ASP A 107 -18.07 20.59 -0.61
N SER A 108 -17.67 21.54 -1.46
CA SER A 108 -18.25 21.72 -2.80
C SER A 108 -17.94 20.57 -3.76
N THR A 109 -16.86 19.83 -3.52
CA THR A 109 -16.32 18.73 -4.34
C THR A 109 -16.52 17.34 -3.73
N HIS A 110 -16.62 17.25 -2.40
CA HIS A 110 -16.85 16.03 -1.66
C HIS A 110 -18.27 16.05 -1.08
N LYS A 111 -19.19 15.32 -1.70
CA LYS A 111 -20.60 15.22 -1.30
C LYS A 111 -20.89 13.83 -0.79
N ILE A 112 -21.89 13.68 0.09
CA ILE A 112 -22.39 12.33 0.40
C ILE A 112 -23.12 11.84 -0.85
N THR A 113 -22.81 10.63 -1.32
CA THR A 113 -23.40 10.04 -2.51
C THR A 113 -24.06 8.72 -2.18
N CYS A 114 -25.26 8.50 -2.72
CA CYS A 114 -26.06 7.31 -2.49
C CYS A 114 -26.35 6.70 -3.86
N PHE A 115 -26.19 5.40 -4.01
CA PHE A 115 -26.42 4.69 -5.26
C PHE A 115 -27.46 3.60 -5.07
N GLY A 116 -28.59 3.70 -5.75
CA GLY A 116 -29.60 2.66 -5.84
C GLY A 116 -29.40 1.86 -7.12
N ASN A 117 -29.12 0.56 -7.03
CA ASN A 117 -28.83 -0.29 -8.20
C ASN A 117 -27.70 0.27 -9.09
N GLY A 118 -26.69 0.89 -8.46
CA GLY A 118 -25.56 1.53 -9.15
C GLY A 118 -25.87 2.91 -9.75
N VAL A 119 -27.09 3.44 -9.59
CA VAL A 119 -27.48 4.76 -10.10
C VAL A 119 -27.52 5.77 -8.95
N ALA A 120 -26.90 6.93 -9.14
CA ALA A 120 -26.88 7.98 -8.12
C ALA A 120 -28.29 8.48 -7.81
N ASP A 121 -28.62 8.54 -6.52
CA ASP A 121 -29.90 9.01 -6.00
C ASP A 121 -29.83 10.49 -5.62
N SER A 122 -30.75 11.29 -6.17
CA SER A 122 -30.82 12.74 -5.93
C SER A 122 -31.34 13.12 -4.54
N GLY A 123 -31.94 12.18 -3.81
CA GLY A 123 -32.45 12.34 -2.45
C GLY A 123 -31.41 12.07 -1.37
N CYS A 124 -30.14 11.84 -1.74
CA CYS A 124 -29.08 11.51 -0.80
C CYS A 124 -28.80 12.66 0.20
N PRO A 125 -28.88 12.42 1.53
CA PRO A 125 -28.71 13.46 2.53
C PRO A 125 -27.27 13.98 2.56
N GLN A 126 -27.09 15.31 2.58
CA GLN A 126 -25.76 15.94 2.64
C GLN A 126 -25.29 16.24 4.08
N THR A 127 -26.18 16.08 5.05
CA THR A 127 -25.91 16.25 6.48
C THR A 127 -26.51 15.08 7.23
N LEU A 128 -25.74 14.50 8.15
CA LEU A 128 -26.18 13.39 8.97
C LEU A 128 -26.54 13.89 10.38
N SER A 129 -27.55 13.27 10.98
CA SER A 129 -27.97 13.56 12.37
C SER A 129 -27.61 12.39 13.27
N PRO A 130 -27.59 12.56 14.60
CA PRO A 130 -27.47 11.44 15.53
C PRO A 130 -28.48 10.33 15.21
N GLY A 131 -28.00 9.09 15.22
CA GLY A 131 -28.80 7.88 15.03
C GLY A 131 -29.46 7.39 16.32
N ILE A 132 -30.19 6.28 16.18
CA ILE A 132 -30.85 5.55 17.26
C ILE A 132 -29.81 4.82 18.11
N ASN A 133 -28.77 4.26 17.48
CA ASN A 133 -27.66 3.64 18.19
C ASN A 133 -26.71 4.71 18.73
N SER A 134 -26.30 4.56 19.99
CA SER A 134 -25.44 5.54 20.67
C SER A 134 -24.13 5.78 19.90
N GLY A 135 -23.80 7.05 19.64
CA GLY A 135 -22.59 7.44 18.91
C GLY A 135 -22.65 7.23 17.39
N SER A 136 -23.79 6.80 16.84
CA SER A 136 -23.98 6.64 15.40
C SER A 136 -24.60 7.88 14.73
N LEU A 137 -24.50 7.95 13.41
CA LEU A 137 -25.08 8.99 12.55
C LEU A 137 -26.02 8.35 11.52
N ARG A 138 -27.30 8.70 11.54
CA ARG A 138 -28.28 8.14 10.61
C ARG A 138 -28.15 8.73 9.20
N ILE A 139 -28.39 7.88 8.20
CA ILE A 139 -28.43 8.24 6.78
C ILE A 139 -29.86 7.99 6.27
N PRO A 140 -30.81 8.91 6.48
CA PRO A 140 -32.20 8.71 6.07
C PRO A 140 -32.38 8.93 4.55
N SER A 141 -33.36 8.26 3.96
CA SER A 141 -33.86 8.59 2.63
C SER A 141 -34.74 9.85 2.67
N SER A 142 -35.07 10.38 1.50
CA SER A 142 -36.04 11.48 1.36
C SER A 142 -37.49 11.06 1.66
N ASP A 143 -37.76 9.78 1.89
CA ASP A 143 -39.11 9.22 2.10
C ASP A 143 -39.56 9.35 3.55
N THR A 144 -39.92 10.57 3.96
CA THR A 144 -40.35 10.88 5.34
C THR A 144 -41.63 10.17 5.75
N ALA A 145 -42.50 9.82 4.79
CA ALA A 145 -43.75 9.10 5.04
C ALA A 145 -43.52 7.67 5.56
N ARG A 146 -42.37 7.06 5.24
CA ARG A 146 -41.92 5.79 5.83
C ARG A 146 -40.71 5.98 6.74
N GLY A 147 -40.67 7.09 7.49
CA GLY A 147 -39.66 7.33 8.52
C GLY A 147 -38.23 7.49 7.99
N GLY A 148 -38.04 7.82 6.71
CA GLY A 148 -36.72 7.94 6.08
C GLY A 148 -36.05 6.58 5.80
N LEU A 149 -36.81 5.49 5.78
CA LEU A 149 -36.30 4.16 5.41
C LEU A 149 -36.05 4.06 3.90
N TRP A 150 -34.93 3.45 3.51
CA TRP A 150 -34.58 3.15 2.12
C TRP A 150 -35.27 1.87 1.64
N PRO A 151 -35.95 1.87 0.49
CA PRO A 151 -36.55 0.65 -0.06
C PRO A 151 -35.48 -0.31 -0.54
N LEU A 152 -35.53 -1.59 -0.15
CA LEU A 152 -34.53 -2.58 -0.56
C LEU A 152 -35.22 -3.87 -1.05
N PRO A 153 -36.00 -3.84 -2.14
CA PRO A 153 -36.67 -5.05 -2.65
C PRO A 153 -35.67 -6.17 -2.99
N GLN A 154 -36.14 -7.41 -3.15
CA GLN A 154 -35.31 -8.52 -3.60
C GLN A 154 -34.59 -8.18 -4.91
N GLY A 155 -33.27 -8.41 -4.97
CA GLY A 155 -32.39 -8.04 -6.08
C GLY A 155 -32.00 -6.56 -6.12
N GLY A 156 -32.60 -5.72 -5.27
CA GLY A 156 -32.26 -4.31 -5.11
C GLY A 156 -30.99 -4.12 -4.28
N THR A 157 -30.24 -3.06 -4.59
CA THR A 157 -28.99 -2.73 -3.89
C THR A 157 -28.92 -1.25 -3.56
N TRP A 158 -28.27 -0.93 -2.45
CA TRP A 158 -27.91 0.43 -2.05
C TRP A 158 -26.45 0.51 -1.62
N GLU A 159 -25.78 1.58 -2.02
CA GLU A 159 -24.45 1.96 -1.55
C GLU A 159 -24.50 3.41 -1.07
N TRP A 160 -24.09 3.67 0.17
CA TRP A 160 -23.96 5.01 0.73
C TRP A 160 -22.48 5.30 0.90
N GLN A 161 -21.93 6.25 0.13
CA GLN A 161 -20.55 6.68 0.22
C GLN A 161 -20.46 8.04 0.93
N ILE A 162 -19.62 8.11 1.97
CA ILE A 162 -19.47 9.28 2.84
C ILE A 162 -18.00 9.73 2.80
N PRO A 163 -17.73 11.00 2.42
CA PRO A 163 -16.37 11.54 2.50
C PRO A 163 -16.03 11.86 3.95
N VAL A 164 -14.85 11.43 4.38
CA VAL A 164 -14.33 11.60 5.74
C VAL A 164 -12.88 12.03 5.71
N VAL A 165 -12.44 12.64 6.80
CA VAL A 165 -11.03 12.98 7.05
C VAL A 165 -10.64 12.56 8.44
N THR A 166 -9.45 11.99 8.58
CA THR A 166 -8.88 11.59 9.87
C THR A 166 -7.68 12.46 10.19
N ASP A 167 -7.56 12.94 11.42
CA ASP A 167 -6.52 13.90 11.81
C ASP A 167 -5.15 13.27 12.13
N ARG A 168 -5.08 11.93 12.24
CA ARG A 168 -3.88 11.18 12.62
C ARG A 168 -3.85 9.77 12.03
N PRO A 169 -2.70 9.08 12.06
CA PRO A 169 -2.62 7.71 11.59
C PRO A 169 -3.53 6.78 12.41
N LEU A 170 -4.18 5.83 11.72
CA LEU A 170 -4.99 4.78 12.30
C LEU A 170 -4.40 3.44 11.90
N THR A 171 -4.43 2.48 12.82
CA THR A 171 -4.00 1.11 12.59
C THR A 171 -5.07 0.19 13.14
N MET A 172 -5.69 -0.61 12.28
CA MET A 172 -6.76 -1.54 12.67
C MET A 172 -7.84 -0.87 13.54
N SER A 173 -8.27 0.33 13.15
CA SER A 173 -9.27 1.08 13.91
C SER A 173 -10.64 0.82 13.32
N LEU A 174 -11.60 0.44 14.18
CA LEU A 174 -12.92 0.04 13.73
C LEU A 174 -13.67 1.21 13.08
N PHE A 175 -14.02 1.03 11.81
CA PHE A 175 -15.17 1.66 11.19
C PHE A 175 -16.37 0.74 11.41
N GLY A 176 -17.42 1.25 12.05
CA GLY A 176 -18.65 0.51 12.31
C GLY A 176 -19.85 1.08 11.56
N ALA A 177 -20.86 0.25 11.36
CA ALA A 177 -22.20 0.72 11.02
C ALA A 177 -23.26 -0.20 11.64
N TYR A 178 -24.47 0.32 11.78
CA TYR A 178 -25.66 -0.47 12.06
C TYR A 178 -26.60 -0.37 10.88
N LEU A 179 -27.05 -1.50 10.35
CA LEU A 179 -28.12 -1.52 9.35
C LEU A 179 -29.40 -2.00 10.01
N ILE A 180 -30.30 -1.08 10.28
CA ILE A 180 -31.62 -1.38 10.84
C ILE A 180 -32.50 -1.86 9.70
N VAL A 181 -33.05 -3.07 9.80
CA VAL A 181 -33.89 -3.68 8.79
C VAL A 181 -35.34 -3.66 9.25
N ALA A 182 -36.23 -3.21 8.37
CA ALA A 182 -37.68 -3.27 8.54
C ALA A 182 -38.24 -4.22 7.47
N ASP A 183 -38.41 -5.49 7.85
CA ASP A 183 -38.82 -6.59 6.96
C ASP A 183 -40.20 -7.17 7.31
N GLY A 184 -40.84 -6.66 8.37
CA GLY A 184 -42.13 -7.15 8.86
C GLY A 184 -42.06 -8.57 9.43
N PHE A 185 -40.86 -9.09 9.66
CA PHE A 185 -40.61 -10.41 10.21
C PHE A 185 -39.85 -10.33 11.54
N GLY A 186 -38.54 -10.11 11.49
CA GLY A 186 -37.69 -10.02 12.68
C GLY A 186 -37.24 -8.59 13.00
N ASN A 187 -37.33 -7.70 12.01
CA ASN A 187 -36.80 -6.32 12.05
C ASN A 187 -35.40 -6.21 12.72
N PRO A 188 -34.42 -7.03 12.33
CA PRO A 188 -33.12 -7.08 13.00
C PRO A 188 -32.29 -5.82 12.75
N THR A 189 -31.31 -5.58 13.62
CA THR A 189 -30.23 -4.62 13.37
C THR A 189 -28.94 -5.38 13.13
N LEU A 190 -28.31 -5.21 11.97
CA LEU A 190 -27.03 -5.81 11.63
C LEU A 190 -25.88 -4.91 12.10
N PRO A 191 -25.00 -5.37 13.01
CA PRO A 191 -23.73 -4.69 13.26
C PRO A 191 -22.74 -5.02 12.14
N LEU A 192 -22.20 -4.00 11.51
CA LEU A 192 -21.21 -4.09 10.44
C LEU A 192 -19.90 -3.49 10.93
N GLY A 193 -18.77 -4.05 10.48
CA GLY A 193 -17.46 -3.58 10.90
C GLY A 193 -16.37 -3.83 9.88
N GLN A 194 -15.44 -2.88 9.77
CA GLN A 194 -14.21 -3.02 9.02
C GLN A 194 -13.08 -2.26 9.70
N ASP A 195 -11.87 -2.83 9.66
CA ASP A 195 -10.67 -2.19 10.18
C ASP A 195 -10.11 -1.18 9.17
N VAL A 196 -10.07 0.10 9.55
CA VAL A 196 -9.52 1.19 8.75
C VAL A 196 -8.04 1.43 9.08
N TYR A 197 -7.28 1.72 8.04
CA TYR A 197 -5.90 2.18 8.12
C TYR A 197 -5.80 3.59 7.54
N VAL A 198 -5.19 4.50 8.31
CA VAL A 198 -4.77 5.81 7.85
C VAL A 198 -3.25 5.84 7.97
N PHE A 199 -2.56 5.84 6.84
CA PHE A 199 -1.14 5.56 6.74
C PHE A 199 -0.30 6.76 7.20
N SER A 200 0.64 6.52 8.11
CA SER A 200 1.65 7.52 8.46
C SER A 200 2.58 7.79 7.28
N LYS A 201 2.83 9.07 6.97
CA LYS A 201 3.90 9.46 6.04
C LYS A 201 5.14 9.77 6.86
N SER A 202 6.12 8.85 6.86
CA SER A 202 7.43 9.10 7.51
C SER A 202 8.06 10.40 7.00
N LEU A 203 8.74 11.14 7.89
CA LEU A 203 9.50 12.34 7.54
C LEU A 203 10.38 12.11 6.31
N LYS A 204 10.06 12.80 5.22
CA LYS A 204 10.65 12.56 3.90
C LYS A 204 10.66 13.82 3.07
N THR A 205 11.76 14.07 2.39
CA THR A 205 11.86 15.06 1.33
C THR A 205 11.75 14.36 -0.03
N THR A 206 10.91 14.89 -0.91
CA THR A 206 10.87 14.51 -2.33
C THR A 206 11.02 15.75 -3.21
N TYR A 207 11.29 15.55 -4.49
CA TYR A 207 11.45 16.64 -5.45
C TYR A 207 10.47 16.47 -6.60
N PRO A 208 9.87 17.56 -7.11
CA PRO A 208 9.18 17.50 -8.39
C PRO A 208 10.18 17.14 -9.51
N ASN A 209 9.67 16.66 -10.63
CA ASN A 209 10.48 16.37 -11.80
C ASN A 209 9.96 17.21 -12.98
N PRO A 210 10.71 18.21 -13.48
CA PRO A 210 12.04 18.62 -13.01
C PRO A 210 12.00 19.32 -11.64
N SER A 211 13.09 19.22 -10.88
CA SER A 211 13.21 19.81 -9.54
C SER A 211 13.63 21.28 -9.55
N THR A 212 14.22 21.72 -10.67
CA THR A 212 14.60 23.10 -10.97
C THR A 212 14.03 23.52 -12.33
N THR A 213 13.42 24.69 -12.42
CA THR A 213 12.84 25.26 -13.65
C THR A 213 13.31 26.70 -13.85
N GLY A 214 13.00 27.29 -15.02
CA GLY A 214 13.31 28.70 -15.32
C GLY A 214 14.81 29.01 -15.33
N ILE A 215 15.63 28.06 -15.76
CA ILE A 215 17.09 28.16 -15.70
C ILE A 215 17.58 29.11 -16.82
N THR A 216 18.26 30.18 -16.42
CA THR A 216 18.96 31.12 -17.30
C THR A 216 20.46 31.11 -16.99
N SER A 217 21.21 32.12 -17.46
CA SER A 217 22.62 32.29 -17.10
C SER A 217 22.82 32.68 -15.64
N ASN A 218 21.82 33.25 -14.97
CA ASN A 218 21.93 33.75 -13.60
C ASN A 218 20.64 33.60 -12.77
N ALA A 219 19.64 32.85 -13.22
CA ALA A 219 18.41 32.61 -12.49
C ALA A 219 17.98 31.15 -12.63
N ALA A 220 17.33 30.62 -11.60
CA ALA A 220 16.63 29.35 -11.63
C ALA A 220 15.68 29.30 -10.42
N VAL A 221 14.61 28.50 -10.50
CA VAL A 221 13.68 28.26 -9.38
C VAL A 221 13.71 26.78 -9.01
N SER A 222 14.04 26.46 -7.77
CA SER A 222 14.08 25.08 -7.28
C SER A 222 13.01 24.83 -6.23
N LYS A 223 12.38 23.66 -6.28
CA LYS A 223 11.24 23.29 -5.44
C LYS A 223 11.49 21.97 -4.72
N ALA A 224 11.05 21.85 -3.48
CA ALA A 224 11.05 20.59 -2.73
C ALA A 224 9.64 20.32 -2.19
N ASN A 225 9.31 19.05 -1.95
CA ASN A 225 8.16 18.66 -1.14
C ASN A 225 8.70 18.06 0.16
N ILE A 226 8.19 18.50 1.30
CA ILE A 226 8.57 17.96 2.62
C ILE A 226 7.33 17.42 3.33
N TYR A 227 7.41 16.16 3.75
CA TYR A 227 6.48 15.52 4.68
C TYR A 227 7.10 15.65 6.07
N THR A 228 6.42 16.34 6.97
CA THR A 228 6.98 16.70 8.29
C THR A 228 6.44 15.86 9.44
N ASP A 229 5.49 14.96 9.18
CA ASP A 229 4.78 14.20 10.21
C ASP A 229 4.19 15.12 11.30
N GLY A 230 3.68 16.27 10.88
CA GLY A 230 3.13 17.31 11.75
C GLY A 230 4.16 18.23 12.40
N LEU A 231 5.47 17.94 12.35
CA LEU A 231 6.49 18.75 13.02
C LEU A 231 6.74 20.11 12.32
N ALA A 232 6.83 21.18 13.11
CA ALA A 232 7.33 22.47 12.65
C ALA A 232 8.87 22.52 12.60
N GLY A 233 9.41 23.49 11.86
CA GLY A 233 10.86 23.75 11.85
C GLY A 233 11.31 24.72 10.76
N THR A 234 12.59 24.64 10.40
CA THR A 234 13.19 25.43 9.32
C THR A 234 13.74 24.51 8.23
N GLY A 235 13.31 24.75 6.99
CA GLY A 235 13.88 24.17 5.79
C GLY A 235 15.03 25.02 5.26
N TYR A 236 15.99 24.38 4.61
CA TYR A 236 17.16 25.03 4.01
C TYR A 236 17.37 24.46 2.60
N PHE A 237 17.48 25.36 1.62
CA PHE A 237 17.99 25.01 0.30
C PHE A 237 19.51 25.20 0.29
N ASP A 238 20.24 24.10 0.44
CA ASP A 238 21.71 24.08 0.39
C ASP A 238 22.18 24.03 -1.06
N LEU A 239 23.08 24.91 -1.47
CA LEU A 239 23.65 25.01 -2.83
C LEU A 239 25.18 24.82 -2.78
N GLY A 240 25.74 24.18 -3.81
CA GLY A 240 27.17 24.13 -4.07
C GLY A 240 27.48 23.79 -5.52
N THR A 241 28.76 23.80 -5.88
CA THR A 241 29.24 23.31 -7.18
C THR A 241 29.53 21.80 -7.16
N ASN A 242 29.40 21.16 -6.00
CA ASN A 242 29.51 19.73 -5.77
C ASN A 242 28.63 19.34 -4.56
N THR A 243 28.55 18.05 -4.25
CA THR A 243 27.72 17.51 -3.17
C THR A 243 28.23 17.80 -1.75
N SER A 244 29.34 18.53 -1.58
CA SER A 244 29.75 19.09 -0.29
C SER A 244 28.97 20.36 0.04
N TYR A 245 28.24 20.93 -0.93
CA TYR A 245 27.45 22.16 -0.79
C TYR A 245 28.31 23.34 -0.26
N GLY A 246 27.71 24.27 0.49
CA GLY A 246 28.43 25.33 1.21
C GLY A 246 28.62 26.64 0.45
N LEU A 247 28.09 26.76 -0.77
CA LEU A 247 28.13 28.00 -1.55
C LEU A 247 27.03 28.98 -1.10
N PHE A 248 25.83 28.48 -0.82
CA PHE A 248 24.70 29.27 -0.34
C PHE A 248 23.70 28.37 0.40
N SER A 249 22.96 28.92 1.35
CA SER A 249 21.89 28.21 2.07
C SER A 249 20.73 29.16 2.31
N ASP A 250 19.59 28.91 1.68
CA ASP A 250 18.40 29.76 1.79
C ASP A 250 17.38 29.16 2.79
N PRO A 251 17.09 29.81 3.93
CA PRO A 251 16.16 29.30 4.91
C PRO A 251 14.69 29.64 4.58
N VAL A 252 13.80 28.68 4.85
CA VAL A 252 12.34 28.81 4.74
C VAL A 252 11.67 28.23 5.99
N ALA A 253 10.75 28.97 6.60
CA ALA A 253 9.98 28.48 7.74
C ALA A 253 8.97 27.42 7.27
N ILE A 254 8.89 26.30 7.99
CA ILE A 254 7.92 25.23 7.74
C ILE A 254 6.99 25.14 8.95
N PRO A 255 5.70 25.49 8.80
CA PRO A 255 4.74 25.46 9.91
C PRO A 255 4.45 24.05 10.44
N GLU A 256 3.85 23.99 11.63
CA GLU A 256 3.31 22.75 12.20
C GLU A 256 2.12 22.23 11.36
N GLY A 257 1.92 20.91 11.36
CA GLY A 257 0.83 20.28 10.62
C GLY A 257 1.06 20.18 9.11
N GLY A 258 -0.05 20.12 8.37
CA GLY A 258 -0.11 20.00 6.90
C GLY A 258 0.18 18.58 6.37
N PRO A 259 -0.54 18.11 5.33
CA PRO A 259 -0.28 16.78 4.75
C PRO A 259 1.12 16.71 4.08
N ASN A 260 1.62 17.84 3.57
CA ASN A 260 2.99 18.13 3.14
C ASN A 260 3.15 19.63 2.83
N TRP A 261 4.38 20.13 2.76
CA TRP A 261 4.71 21.50 2.36
C TRP A 261 5.53 21.53 1.07
N GLN A 262 5.32 22.54 0.21
CA GLN A 262 6.11 22.74 -1.03
C GLN A 262 6.87 24.08 -1.03
N PRO A 263 8.01 24.17 -0.34
CA PRO A 263 8.88 25.33 -0.41
C PRO A 263 9.60 25.47 -1.76
N TYR A 264 10.04 26.69 -2.09
CA TYR A 264 10.90 26.98 -3.23
C TYR A 264 11.98 28.02 -2.91
N THR A 265 13.03 28.08 -3.73
CA THR A 265 14.04 29.17 -3.75
C THR A 265 14.29 29.63 -5.18
N ASP A 266 14.65 30.91 -5.35
CA ASP A 266 15.08 31.52 -6.61
C ASP A 266 16.61 31.72 -6.68
N TRP A 267 17.33 31.15 -5.70
CA TRP A 267 18.78 31.23 -5.53
C TRP A 267 19.34 32.66 -5.40
N LYS A 268 18.50 33.61 -4.97
CA LYS A 268 18.94 34.98 -4.70
C LYS A 268 19.15 35.20 -3.21
N SER A 269 20.16 36.00 -2.89
CA SER A 269 20.38 36.52 -1.54
C SER A 269 19.27 37.50 -1.14
N ALA A 270 19.17 37.83 0.15
CA ALA A 270 18.12 38.73 0.65
C ALA A 270 18.09 40.10 -0.04
N ASN A 271 19.23 40.57 -0.55
CA ASN A 271 19.38 41.81 -1.32
C ASN A 271 19.04 41.66 -2.83
N GLY A 272 18.55 40.50 -3.27
CA GLY A 272 18.19 40.22 -4.66
C GLY A 272 19.36 39.79 -5.57
N THR A 273 20.59 39.73 -5.05
CA THR A 273 21.78 39.29 -5.81
C THR A 273 21.71 37.81 -6.11
N SER A 274 21.95 37.41 -7.37
CA SER A 274 21.99 35.99 -7.74
C SER A 274 23.24 35.29 -7.21
N ASN A 275 23.07 34.09 -6.66
CA ASN A 275 24.17 33.18 -6.30
C ASN A 275 24.59 32.25 -7.45
N LEU A 276 24.03 32.46 -8.65
CA LEU A 276 24.26 31.64 -9.82
C LEU A 276 25.20 32.35 -10.80
N LYS A 277 26.24 31.62 -11.23
CA LYS A 277 27.16 32.04 -12.28
C LYS A 277 26.77 31.37 -13.60
N PRO A 278 26.99 32.03 -14.74
CA PRO A 278 26.78 31.45 -16.06
C PRO A 278 27.61 30.19 -16.32
N GLY A 279 27.09 29.27 -17.13
CA GLY A 279 27.79 28.05 -17.57
C GLY A 279 28.24 27.12 -16.44
N THR A 280 27.58 27.17 -15.29
CA THR A 280 28.01 26.49 -14.06
C THR A 280 27.00 25.41 -13.68
N THR A 281 27.49 24.20 -13.44
CA THR A 281 26.70 23.12 -12.85
C THR A 281 26.65 23.28 -11.34
N TYR A 282 25.44 23.27 -10.80
CA TYR A 282 25.17 23.36 -9.38
C TYR A 282 24.54 22.06 -8.87
N HIS A 283 24.95 21.69 -7.66
CA HIS A 283 24.35 20.66 -6.82
C HIS A 283 23.57 21.33 -5.70
N TRP A 284 22.38 20.84 -5.41
CA TRP A 284 21.56 21.39 -4.34
C TRP A 284 20.73 20.31 -3.65
N ARG A 285 20.34 20.57 -2.41
CA ARG A 285 19.40 19.72 -1.66
C ARG A 285 18.49 20.57 -0.80
N PHE A 286 17.47 19.91 -0.26
CA PHE A 286 16.61 20.50 0.77
C PHE A 286 16.84 19.76 2.08
N ARG A 287 17.09 20.52 3.15
CA ARG A 287 17.39 20.01 4.50
C ARG A 287 16.38 20.61 5.47
N PHE A 288 15.68 19.78 6.22
CA PHE A 288 14.70 20.19 7.22
C PHE A 288 15.24 19.97 8.62
N VAL A 289 15.23 21.02 9.44
CA VAL A 289 15.60 20.98 10.86
C VAL A 289 14.33 21.23 11.66
N THR A 290 13.90 20.24 12.45
CA THR A 290 12.70 20.38 13.30
C THR A 290 12.94 21.40 14.41
N SER A 291 11.88 21.96 15.00
CA SER A 291 11.99 22.82 16.18
C SER A 291 12.67 22.12 17.38
N GLY A 292 12.63 20.78 17.42
CA GLY A 292 13.36 19.96 18.40
C GLY A 292 14.82 19.65 18.03
N GLY A 293 15.35 20.21 16.94
CA GLY A 293 16.76 20.10 16.54
C GLY A 293 17.13 18.88 15.69
N ALA A 294 16.18 17.99 15.37
CA ALA A 294 16.43 16.84 14.50
C ALA A 294 16.58 17.29 13.04
N THR A 295 17.58 16.75 12.32
CA THR A 295 17.88 17.13 10.94
C THR A 295 17.56 15.99 9.96
N TYR A 296 16.82 16.32 8.90
CA TYR A 296 16.45 15.42 7.81
C TYR A 296 16.92 15.99 6.48
N THR A 297 17.67 15.21 5.70
CA THR A 297 18.24 15.67 4.42
C THR A 297 17.62 14.94 3.24
N GLY A 298 17.14 15.71 2.26
CA GLY A 298 16.74 15.19 0.96
C GLY A 298 17.93 14.78 0.10
N ALA A 299 17.63 14.03 -0.96
CA ALA A 299 18.62 13.60 -1.95
C ALA A 299 19.21 14.79 -2.73
N ASP A 300 20.45 14.64 -3.21
CA ASP A 300 21.08 15.62 -4.11
C ASP A 300 20.27 15.81 -5.40
N GLN A 301 20.19 17.05 -5.86
CA GLN A 301 19.61 17.50 -7.11
C GLN A 301 20.64 18.34 -7.85
N SER A 302 20.53 18.45 -9.18
CA SER A 302 21.46 19.28 -9.95
C SER A 302 20.79 19.98 -11.12
N PHE A 303 21.37 21.11 -11.50
CA PHE A 303 21.03 21.85 -12.72
C PHE A 303 22.27 22.59 -13.25
N THR A 304 22.24 23.02 -14.52
CA THR A 304 23.35 23.78 -15.13
C THR A 304 22.82 25.07 -15.74
N THR A 305 23.41 26.20 -15.38
CA THR A 305 23.06 27.52 -15.94
C THR A 305 23.56 27.68 -17.37
N ALA A 306 22.90 28.53 -18.15
CA ALA A 306 23.34 28.86 -19.51
C ALA A 306 24.67 29.68 -19.48
N SER A 307 25.51 29.55 -20.50
CA SER A 307 26.78 30.30 -20.62
C SER A 307 26.57 31.80 -20.89
N SER A 308 27.51 32.64 -20.45
CA SER A 308 27.56 34.06 -20.81
C SER A 308 27.93 34.19 -22.28
N GLY A 309 26.94 34.37 -23.15
CA GLY A 309 27.16 34.55 -24.58
C GLY A 309 26.33 33.59 -25.41
N SER A 310 25.04 33.89 -25.51
CA SER A 310 24.28 33.59 -26.72
C SER A 310 23.12 34.56 -26.80
N GLY A 311 23.36 35.69 -27.47
CA GLY A 311 22.32 36.46 -28.14
C GLY A 311 21.95 35.80 -29.48
N GLY A 312 21.82 34.47 -29.49
CA GLY A 312 21.25 33.75 -30.63
C GLY A 312 19.73 33.82 -30.52
N ASN A 313 19.09 34.23 -31.62
CA ASN A 313 17.65 34.15 -31.91
C ASN A 313 16.95 33.04 -31.08
N PRO A 314 15.75 33.25 -30.50
CA PRO A 314 15.07 32.20 -29.75
C PRO A 314 14.70 31.05 -30.71
N GLY A 315 15.66 30.15 -30.95
CA GLY A 315 15.41 28.83 -31.43
C GLY A 315 14.48 28.21 -30.40
N THR A 316 13.30 27.83 -30.88
CA THR A 316 12.23 27.20 -30.12
C THR A 316 12.85 26.33 -29.03
N PRO A 317 12.63 26.62 -27.74
CA PRO A 317 13.28 25.87 -26.67
C PRO A 317 12.94 24.40 -26.89
N THR A 318 13.95 23.61 -27.27
CA THR A 318 13.75 22.17 -27.42
C THR A 318 13.39 21.68 -26.02
N PRO A 319 12.21 21.08 -25.82
CA PRO A 319 11.76 20.71 -24.49
C PRO A 319 12.83 19.85 -23.80
N PRO A 320 13.02 19.99 -22.48
CA PRO A 320 14.00 19.20 -21.74
C PRO A 320 13.81 17.72 -22.07
N ALA A 321 14.90 17.02 -22.40
CA ALA A 321 14.81 15.61 -22.72
C ALA A 321 14.32 14.84 -21.49
N THR A 322 13.15 14.21 -21.59
CA THR A 322 12.58 13.37 -20.54
C THR A 322 13.35 12.05 -20.49
N PRO A 323 13.92 11.65 -19.33
CA PRO A 323 14.53 10.33 -19.17
C PRO A 323 13.50 9.20 -19.34
N PRO A 324 13.92 7.97 -19.66
CA PRO A 324 13.01 6.83 -19.67
C PRO A 324 12.52 6.50 -18.26
N THR A 325 11.42 5.75 -18.15
CA THR A 325 10.96 5.15 -16.88
C THR A 325 11.20 3.64 -16.88
N ALA A 326 11.21 3.02 -15.70
CA ALA A 326 11.35 1.58 -15.53
C ALA A 326 10.18 1.00 -14.73
N LYS A 327 9.87 -0.27 -14.96
CA LYS A 327 8.92 -1.08 -14.19
C LYS A 327 9.54 -2.43 -13.90
N ILE A 328 9.24 -2.99 -12.74
CA ILE A 328 9.57 -4.37 -12.38
C ILE A 328 8.27 -5.05 -11.93
N ALA A 329 8.05 -6.29 -12.37
CA ALA A 329 6.82 -7.01 -12.04
C ALA A 329 6.85 -7.50 -10.58
N GLY A 330 5.73 -7.32 -9.89
CA GLY A 330 5.54 -7.76 -8.51
C GLY A 330 5.86 -9.25 -8.32
N GLN A 331 6.48 -9.56 -7.19
CA GLN A 331 6.83 -10.91 -6.79
C GLN A 331 5.91 -11.39 -5.66
N PRO A 332 5.51 -12.67 -5.65
CA PRO A 332 4.82 -13.22 -4.50
C PRO A 332 5.77 -13.26 -3.29
N ALA A 333 5.27 -12.85 -2.13
CA ALA A 333 6.07 -12.78 -0.90
C ALA A 333 6.68 -14.13 -0.51
N LEU A 334 6.00 -15.24 -0.81
CA LEU A 334 6.43 -16.60 -0.50
C LEU A 334 6.42 -17.48 -1.78
N ARG A 335 7.52 -18.20 -2.02
CA ARG A 335 7.67 -19.18 -3.11
C ARG A 335 8.04 -20.55 -2.56
N THR A 336 7.55 -21.60 -3.20
CA THR A 336 7.85 -23.01 -2.85
C THR A 336 9.11 -23.56 -3.54
N GLY A 337 9.72 -22.81 -4.46
CA GLY A 337 10.91 -23.22 -5.21
C GLY A 337 12.00 -22.15 -5.24
N LEU A 338 13.17 -22.51 -5.79
CA LEU A 338 14.36 -21.64 -5.85
C LEU A 338 14.48 -20.84 -7.15
N SER A 339 13.69 -21.15 -8.18
CA SER A 339 13.68 -20.40 -9.43
C SER A 339 12.76 -19.19 -9.29
N VAL A 340 13.32 -17.98 -9.36
CA VAL A 340 12.60 -16.71 -9.29
C VAL A 340 12.56 -16.07 -10.67
N PRO A 341 11.44 -16.17 -11.41
CA PRO A 341 11.25 -15.39 -12.63
C PRO A 341 11.06 -13.91 -12.28
N VAL A 342 11.87 -13.05 -12.89
CA VAL A 342 11.82 -11.59 -12.73
C VAL A 342 11.63 -10.99 -14.11
N SER A 343 10.63 -10.14 -14.27
CA SER A 343 10.39 -9.40 -15.50
C SER A 343 10.41 -7.90 -15.23
N TRP A 344 10.90 -7.16 -16.21
CA TRP A 344 11.02 -5.71 -16.17
C TRP A 344 10.74 -5.12 -17.54
N SER A 345 10.35 -3.86 -17.54
CA SER A 345 10.11 -3.09 -18.76
C SER A 345 10.46 -1.63 -18.50
N GLY A 346 10.34 -0.81 -19.53
CA GLY A 346 10.50 0.63 -19.40
C GLY A 346 9.80 1.35 -20.52
N THR A 347 9.38 2.58 -20.25
CA THR A 347 8.72 3.46 -21.21
C THR A 347 9.72 4.51 -21.66
N ALA A 348 9.73 4.79 -22.97
CA ALA A 348 10.56 5.83 -23.54
C ALA A 348 10.15 7.19 -22.97
N GLY A 349 11.14 8.02 -22.66
CA GLY A 349 10.92 9.46 -22.52
C GLY A 349 11.09 10.12 -23.90
N SER A 350 12.01 11.06 -24.03
CA SER A 350 12.32 11.71 -25.31
C SER A 350 13.16 10.85 -26.26
N ALA A 351 13.62 9.68 -25.84
CA ALA A 351 14.32 8.71 -26.67
C ALA A 351 13.90 7.28 -26.32
N LYS A 352 13.99 6.38 -27.32
CA LYS A 352 13.66 4.96 -27.17
C LYS A 352 14.52 4.32 -26.08
N VAL A 353 13.93 3.44 -25.27
CA VAL A 353 14.67 2.63 -24.29
C VAL A 353 15.63 1.70 -25.03
N ALA A 354 16.91 1.79 -24.70
CA ALA A 354 17.98 0.98 -25.30
C ALA A 354 18.29 -0.27 -24.48
N ASN A 355 18.37 -0.16 -23.16
CA ASN A 355 18.71 -1.29 -22.28
C ASN A 355 18.26 -1.06 -20.82
N TYR A 356 18.45 -2.09 -19.99
CA TYR A 356 18.08 -2.10 -18.58
C TYR A 356 19.25 -2.51 -17.68
N ASP A 357 19.28 -1.99 -16.47
CA ASP A 357 20.04 -2.58 -15.36
C ASP A 357 19.03 -3.18 -14.36
N VAL A 358 19.34 -4.34 -13.80
CA VAL A 358 18.55 -5.01 -12.76
C VAL A 358 19.47 -5.37 -11.62
N ARG A 359 19.08 -5.03 -10.40
CA ARG A 359 19.81 -5.34 -9.17
C ARG A 359 18.94 -6.12 -8.21
N TYR A 360 19.58 -6.90 -7.33
CA TYR A 360 18.91 -7.49 -6.18
C TYR A 360 19.67 -7.20 -4.89
N ARG A 361 18.98 -7.26 -3.76
CA ARG A 361 19.59 -7.43 -2.44
C ARG A 361 18.99 -8.64 -1.76
N ARG A 362 19.76 -9.26 -0.87
CA ARG A 362 19.39 -10.53 -0.25
C ARG A 362 19.55 -10.45 1.27
N ALA A 363 18.64 -11.10 1.98
CA ALA A 363 18.80 -11.43 3.38
C ALA A 363 18.56 -12.93 3.62
N ALA A 364 19.30 -13.53 4.55
CA ALA A 364 18.90 -14.82 5.12
C ALA A 364 17.66 -14.63 6.00
N TRP A 365 16.83 -15.67 6.16
CA TRP A 365 15.57 -15.63 6.94
C TRP A 365 15.72 -15.09 8.38
N ASN A 366 16.93 -15.17 8.96
CA ASN A 366 17.29 -14.68 10.29
C ASN A 366 18.30 -13.50 10.30
N GLY A 367 18.61 -12.91 9.16
CA GLY A 367 19.61 -11.83 9.02
C GLY A 367 19.06 -10.56 8.40
N SER A 368 19.87 -9.50 8.32
CA SER A 368 19.53 -8.24 7.62
C SER A 368 19.76 -8.35 6.11
N TYR A 369 19.21 -7.40 5.34
CA TYR A 369 19.56 -7.26 3.92
C TYR A 369 21.01 -6.80 3.79
N GLY A 370 21.75 -7.45 2.89
CA GLY A 370 23.04 -6.97 2.43
C GLY A 370 22.91 -5.81 1.43
N ALA A 371 24.06 -5.35 0.95
CA ALA A 371 24.15 -4.34 -0.10
C ALA A 371 23.44 -4.80 -1.39
N TRP A 372 23.03 -3.83 -2.20
CA TRP A 372 22.54 -4.08 -3.55
C TRP A 372 23.65 -4.65 -4.43
N GLN A 373 23.32 -5.69 -5.20
CA GLN A 373 24.19 -6.35 -6.17
C GLN A 373 23.58 -6.19 -7.56
N THR A 374 24.38 -5.73 -8.53
CA THR A 374 23.96 -5.73 -9.93
C THR A 374 23.85 -7.16 -10.43
N TRP A 375 22.68 -7.52 -10.97
CA TRP A 375 22.41 -8.86 -11.49
C TRP A 375 22.43 -8.91 -13.02
N LYS A 376 21.86 -7.89 -13.65
CA LYS A 376 21.93 -7.66 -15.10
C LYS A 376 22.34 -6.22 -15.32
N SER A 377 23.23 -5.98 -16.27
CA SER A 377 23.59 -4.62 -16.66
C SER A 377 23.53 -4.48 -18.17
N LYS A 378 23.08 -3.32 -18.64
CA LYS A 378 22.89 -3.01 -20.06
C LYS A 378 22.20 -4.13 -20.85
N THR A 379 21.27 -4.84 -20.22
CA THR A 379 20.55 -5.96 -20.85
C THR A 379 19.41 -5.44 -21.73
N THR A 380 19.23 -6.03 -22.91
CA THR A 380 18.06 -5.80 -23.76
C THR A 380 16.91 -6.76 -23.44
N ALA A 381 17.22 -7.90 -22.80
CA ALA A 381 16.21 -8.83 -22.30
C ALA A 381 15.31 -8.14 -21.26
N ARG A 382 14.03 -8.55 -21.24
CA ARG A 382 12.97 -8.04 -20.34
C ARG A 382 12.57 -9.03 -19.26
N THR A 383 13.24 -10.18 -19.20
CA THR A 383 12.99 -11.23 -18.22
C THR A 383 14.26 -12.04 -17.99
N ALA A 384 14.42 -12.55 -16.78
CA ALA A 384 15.42 -13.55 -16.43
C ALA A 384 14.96 -14.37 -15.22
N LYS A 385 15.57 -15.54 -15.02
CA LYS A 385 15.35 -16.37 -13.83
C LYS A 385 16.56 -16.32 -12.91
N LEU A 386 16.36 -15.91 -11.66
CA LEU A 386 17.37 -16.01 -10.61
C LEU A 386 17.23 -17.37 -9.92
N THR A 387 18.34 -18.11 -9.79
CA THR A 387 18.40 -19.26 -8.88
C THR A 387 18.72 -18.75 -7.47
N ALA A 388 17.68 -18.57 -6.67
CA ALA A 388 17.76 -18.06 -5.32
C ALA A 388 18.30 -19.12 -4.34
N LYS A 389 19.05 -18.66 -3.34
CA LYS A 389 19.45 -19.48 -2.16
C LYS A 389 18.24 -19.75 -1.28
N ALA A 390 18.09 -21.00 -0.83
CA ALA A 390 17.08 -21.41 0.15
C ALA A 390 17.11 -20.54 1.42
N GLY A 391 15.95 -20.42 2.08
CA GLY A 391 15.76 -19.65 3.31
C GLY A 391 16.22 -18.20 3.19
N SER A 392 15.98 -17.57 2.04
CA SER A 392 16.41 -16.19 1.80
C SER A 392 15.29 -15.36 1.21
N SER A 393 15.23 -14.10 1.65
CA SER A 393 14.45 -13.04 1.02
C SER A 393 15.33 -12.33 -0.01
N TYR A 394 14.80 -12.14 -1.22
CA TYR A 394 15.40 -11.37 -2.29
C TYR A 394 14.48 -10.23 -2.67
N CYS A 395 15.03 -9.03 -2.79
CA CYS A 395 14.33 -7.86 -3.32
C CYS A 395 15.02 -7.40 -4.60
N PHE A 396 14.23 -7.08 -5.63
CA PHE A 396 14.70 -6.72 -6.96
C PHE A 396 14.27 -5.31 -7.31
N ALA A 397 15.11 -4.59 -8.05
CA ALA A 397 14.76 -3.31 -8.67
C ALA A 397 15.38 -3.23 -10.08
N SER A 398 14.70 -2.55 -11.00
CA SER A 398 15.20 -2.29 -12.36
C SER A 398 15.37 -0.79 -12.60
N ARG A 399 16.18 -0.43 -13.60
CA ARG A 399 16.19 0.91 -14.21
C ARG A 399 16.40 0.80 -15.71
N SER A 400 15.93 1.78 -16.45
CA SER A 400 16.01 1.87 -17.90
C SER A 400 17.11 2.85 -18.31
N ARG A 401 17.69 2.61 -19.48
CA ARG A 401 18.55 3.57 -20.18
C ARG A 401 18.05 3.78 -21.59
N ASP A 402 17.97 5.02 -22.04
CA ASP A 402 17.57 5.34 -23.41
C ASP A 402 18.75 5.35 -24.40
N ALA A 403 18.44 5.48 -25.69
CA ALA A 403 19.43 5.55 -26.77
C ALA A 403 20.37 6.77 -26.69
N LYS A 404 20.03 7.79 -25.89
CA LYS A 404 20.85 8.99 -25.64
C LYS A 404 21.68 8.86 -24.34
N GLY A 405 21.60 7.72 -23.66
CA GLY A 405 22.36 7.42 -22.46
C GLY A 405 21.70 7.85 -21.15
N GLN A 406 20.53 8.50 -21.19
CA GLN A 406 19.79 8.94 -19.99
C GLN A 406 19.27 7.73 -19.22
N VAL A 407 19.36 7.78 -17.90
CA VAL A 407 18.94 6.69 -17.01
C VAL A 407 17.74 7.07 -16.17
N SER A 408 16.83 6.11 -15.99
CA SER A 408 15.74 6.25 -15.04
C SER A 408 16.24 6.13 -13.60
N ALA A 409 15.43 6.61 -12.65
CA ALA A 409 15.53 6.15 -11.27
C ALA A 409 15.35 4.62 -11.20
N TRP A 410 15.89 4.00 -10.16
CA TRP A 410 15.56 2.62 -9.83
C TRP A 410 14.09 2.51 -9.44
N THR A 411 13.42 1.45 -9.84
CA THR A 411 12.06 1.14 -9.39
C THR A 411 12.02 0.97 -7.86
N ALA A 412 10.82 1.09 -7.28
CA ALA A 412 10.54 0.47 -6.00
C ALA A 412 10.93 -1.01 -6.05
N GLU A 413 11.37 -1.54 -4.92
CA GLU A 413 11.76 -2.93 -4.86
C GLU A 413 10.54 -3.85 -4.79
N THR A 414 10.69 -5.05 -5.34
CA THR A 414 9.71 -6.12 -5.17
C THR A 414 10.41 -7.36 -4.63
N CYS A 415 9.81 -8.01 -3.65
CA CYS A 415 10.49 -8.99 -2.84
C CYS A 415 9.81 -10.36 -2.84
N THR A 416 10.62 -11.41 -2.71
CA THR A 416 10.16 -12.79 -2.56
C THR A 416 11.05 -13.55 -1.59
N SER A 417 10.49 -14.53 -0.90
CA SER A 417 11.22 -15.41 0.00
C SER A 417 11.11 -16.87 -0.43
N THR A 418 12.22 -17.59 -0.35
CA THR A 418 12.33 -19.01 -0.69
C THR A 418 12.20 -19.90 0.54
N PRO A 419 11.86 -21.19 0.38
CA PRO A 419 11.67 -22.09 1.52
C PRO A 419 12.98 -22.29 2.27
N THR A 420 12.87 -22.35 3.59
CA THR A 420 13.93 -22.83 4.47
C THR A 420 13.81 -24.35 4.56
N ASP A 421 14.90 -25.03 4.24
CA ASP A 421 15.01 -26.49 4.30
C ASP A 421 14.78 -27.02 5.73
N ASP A 422 14.05 -28.13 5.85
CA ASP A 422 13.69 -28.79 7.12
C ASP A 422 14.89 -29.01 8.04
N ARG A 423 16.05 -29.37 7.48
CA ARG A 423 17.27 -29.66 8.26
C ARG A 423 17.89 -28.43 8.91
N LYS A 424 17.49 -27.22 8.50
CA LYS A 424 17.94 -25.96 9.13
C LYS A 424 17.15 -25.63 10.39
N LEU A 425 16.08 -26.36 10.70
CA LEU A 425 15.31 -26.19 11.92
C LEU A 425 15.96 -26.95 13.09
N THR A 426 15.99 -26.31 14.26
CA THR A 426 16.46 -26.94 15.49
C THR A 426 15.42 -27.95 15.96
N ARG A 427 15.82 -29.19 16.20
CA ARG A 427 14.94 -30.29 16.61
C ARG A 427 14.95 -30.43 18.13
N ALA A 428 13.78 -30.60 18.73
CA ALA A 428 13.63 -31.08 20.09
C ALA A 428 12.73 -32.32 20.09
N GLY A 429 13.16 -33.41 20.71
CA GLY A 429 12.51 -34.71 20.64
C GLY A 429 12.89 -35.55 19.41
N THR A 430 12.11 -36.59 19.13
CA THR A 430 12.46 -37.66 18.17
C THR A 430 12.02 -37.36 16.74
N TRP A 431 12.68 -36.40 16.08
CA TRP A 431 12.50 -36.11 14.65
C TRP A 431 13.45 -36.93 13.77
N LYS A 432 12.90 -37.68 12.80
CA LYS A 432 13.67 -38.50 11.85
C LYS A 432 13.89 -37.75 10.54
N LYS A 433 15.11 -37.81 10.00
CA LYS A 433 15.44 -37.29 8.66
C LYS A 433 15.11 -38.35 7.62
N VAL A 434 14.40 -37.99 6.57
CA VAL A 434 14.00 -38.92 5.49
C VAL A 434 14.31 -38.30 4.13
N LYS A 435 14.86 -39.09 3.20
CA LYS A 435 15.03 -38.67 1.80
C LYS A 435 13.67 -38.71 1.08
N SER A 436 13.34 -37.66 0.34
CA SER A 436 12.10 -37.59 -0.43
C SER A 436 12.33 -36.82 -1.72
N THR A 437 12.48 -37.53 -2.85
CA THR A 437 12.89 -36.94 -4.15
C THR A 437 11.94 -35.87 -4.70
N LYS A 438 10.67 -35.92 -4.29
CA LYS A 438 9.61 -34.97 -4.70
C LYS A 438 9.35 -33.85 -3.67
N SER A 439 10.14 -33.80 -2.59
CA SER A 439 10.08 -32.77 -1.56
C SER A 439 11.10 -31.67 -1.83
N PHE A 440 10.93 -30.50 -1.21
CA PHE A 440 11.91 -29.43 -1.30
C PHE A 440 13.27 -29.92 -0.78
N ALA A 441 14.35 -29.52 -1.47
CA ALA A 441 15.72 -29.95 -1.19
C ALA A 441 15.93 -31.48 -1.04
N LYS A 442 14.96 -32.28 -1.53
CA LYS A 442 14.91 -33.73 -1.50
C LYS A 442 14.92 -34.35 -0.09
N THR A 443 14.51 -33.60 0.94
CA THR A 443 14.50 -34.05 2.35
C THR A 443 13.20 -33.69 3.06
N VAL A 444 12.88 -34.41 4.13
CA VAL A 444 11.81 -34.07 5.08
C VAL A 444 12.20 -34.50 6.49
N LEU A 445 11.63 -33.83 7.49
CA LEU A 445 11.62 -34.27 8.88
C LEU A 445 10.27 -34.91 9.23
N THR A 446 10.30 -36.10 9.83
CA THR A 446 9.10 -36.82 10.26
C THR A 446 9.06 -37.05 11.77
N ALA A 447 7.84 -37.05 12.31
CA ALA A 447 7.55 -37.23 13.74
C ALA A 447 6.27 -38.05 13.93
N LYS A 448 6.20 -38.84 15.01
CA LYS A 448 5.01 -39.58 15.46
C LYS A 448 4.69 -39.38 16.95
N LYS A 449 5.45 -38.55 17.67
CA LYS A 449 5.21 -38.28 19.10
C LYS A 449 4.58 -36.89 19.23
N ALA A 450 3.60 -36.72 20.12
CA ALA A 450 3.07 -35.40 20.46
C ALA A 450 4.09 -34.57 21.27
N GLY A 451 3.99 -33.24 21.20
CA GLY A 451 4.76 -32.29 22.01
C GLY A 451 6.19 -32.03 21.57
N ILE A 452 6.67 -32.66 20.49
CA ILE A 452 8.04 -32.47 19.98
C ILE A 452 8.10 -31.31 18.98
N LYS A 453 9.24 -30.62 18.92
CA LYS A 453 9.32 -29.27 18.34
C LYS A 453 10.35 -29.16 17.23
N LEU A 454 10.05 -28.33 16.22
CA LEU A 454 11.01 -27.76 15.28
C LEU A 454 11.04 -26.25 15.47
N THR A 455 12.23 -25.67 15.58
CA THR A 455 12.41 -24.24 15.81
C THR A 455 13.30 -23.60 14.75
N ALA A 456 12.78 -22.57 14.09
CA ALA A 456 13.57 -21.59 13.34
C ALA A 456 13.92 -20.44 14.29
N LYS A 457 15.17 -20.38 14.75
CA LYS A 457 15.63 -19.41 15.74
C LYS A 457 15.87 -18.02 15.15
N LYS A 458 15.44 -16.96 15.84
CA LYS A 458 15.65 -15.55 15.45
C LYS A 458 15.16 -15.24 14.02
N ALA A 459 14.05 -15.83 13.61
CA ALA A 459 13.46 -15.58 12.30
C ALA A 459 12.91 -14.15 12.24
N ARG A 460 13.10 -13.47 11.11
CA ARG A 460 12.44 -12.19 10.81
C ARG A 460 11.22 -12.46 9.93
N VAL A 461 10.03 -12.30 10.49
CA VAL A 461 8.79 -12.78 9.89
C VAL A 461 7.67 -11.74 9.98
N HIS A 462 6.99 -11.54 8.87
CA HIS A 462 5.71 -10.85 8.70
C HIS A 462 4.70 -11.83 8.08
N ARG A 463 5.12 -12.61 7.06
CA ARG A 463 4.32 -13.69 6.46
C ARG A 463 5.03 -15.04 6.61
N LEU A 464 4.24 -16.10 6.83
CA LEU A 464 4.74 -17.44 7.10
C LEU A 464 3.88 -18.48 6.38
N ALA A 465 4.51 -19.53 5.85
CA ALA A 465 3.80 -20.72 5.38
C ALA A 465 4.55 -22.00 5.77
N LEU A 466 3.81 -23.06 6.10
CA LEU A 466 4.39 -24.41 6.20
C LEU A 466 4.51 -25.03 4.80
N LEU A 467 5.60 -25.75 4.56
CA LEU A 467 5.70 -26.70 3.46
C LEU A 467 5.72 -28.11 4.04
N VAL A 468 4.71 -28.92 3.70
CA VAL A 468 4.49 -30.21 4.34
C VAL A 468 4.18 -31.32 3.35
N THR A 469 4.25 -32.57 3.84
CA THR A 469 3.57 -33.69 3.20
C THR A 469 2.28 -33.98 3.98
N THR A 470 1.15 -34.01 3.29
CA THR A 470 -0.15 -34.40 3.85
C THR A 470 -0.51 -35.81 3.43
N GLY A 471 -1.38 -36.50 4.18
CA GLY A 471 -1.84 -37.84 3.82
C GLY A 471 -2.88 -38.43 4.77
N PRO A 472 -3.43 -39.62 4.47
CA PRO A 472 -4.42 -40.26 5.32
C PRO A 472 -3.84 -40.56 6.70
N GLY A 473 -4.57 -40.20 7.76
CA GLY A 473 -4.15 -40.45 9.14
C GLY A 473 -2.97 -39.61 9.63
N TYR A 474 -2.54 -38.58 8.88
CA TYR A 474 -1.50 -37.66 9.33
C TYR A 474 -2.02 -36.77 10.47
N GLY A 475 -1.10 -36.32 11.32
CA GLY A 475 -1.39 -35.52 12.51
C GLY A 475 -1.61 -34.05 12.21
N SER A 476 -1.58 -33.24 13.25
CA SER A 476 -1.61 -31.78 13.18
C SER A 476 -0.43 -31.16 13.93
N VAL A 477 -0.14 -29.91 13.60
CA VAL A 477 0.91 -29.12 14.27
C VAL A 477 0.37 -27.77 14.72
N THR A 478 0.80 -27.31 15.89
CA THR A 478 0.60 -25.93 16.33
C THR A 478 1.84 -25.12 15.98
N VAL A 479 1.65 -23.97 15.36
CA VAL A 479 2.73 -23.04 15.01
C VAL A 479 2.62 -21.77 15.85
N ARG A 480 3.74 -21.31 16.38
CA ARG A 480 3.84 -20.04 17.11
C ARG A 480 5.05 -19.22 16.68
N VAL A 481 4.98 -17.91 16.87
CA VAL A 481 6.09 -16.97 16.71
C VAL A 481 6.29 -16.24 18.04
N GLY A 482 7.44 -16.44 18.67
CA GLY A 482 7.62 -16.00 20.06
C GLY A 482 6.55 -16.63 20.96
N SER A 483 5.83 -15.83 21.74
CA SER A 483 4.71 -16.29 22.57
C SER A 483 3.39 -16.45 21.81
N ARG A 484 3.25 -15.87 20.61
CA ARG A 484 1.99 -15.84 19.86
C ARG A 484 1.74 -17.14 19.11
N VAL A 485 0.67 -17.86 19.46
CA VAL A 485 0.18 -18.99 18.68
C VAL A 485 -0.53 -18.47 17.42
N LEU A 486 -0.13 -18.98 16.25
CA LEU A 486 -0.74 -18.63 14.97
C LEU A 486 -1.89 -19.55 14.58
N GLY A 487 -1.87 -20.77 15.10
CA GLY A 487 -2.95 -21.74 14.89
C GLY A 487 -2.48 -23.17 14.97
N THR A 488 -3.44 -24.07 14.79
CA THR A 488 -3.24 -25.51 14.69
C THR A 488 -3.65 -25.96 13.30
N TYR A 489 -2.75 -26.64 12.59
CA TYR A 489 -2.90 -26.99 11.18
C TYR A 489 -2.90 -28.50 11.02
N SER A 490 -3.94 -29.04 10.41
CA SER A 490 -4.06 -30.45 10.07
C SER A 490 -3.18 -30.78 8.86
N LEU A 491 -2.47 -31.90 8.90
CA LEU A 491 -1.77 -32.49 7.75
C LEU A 491 -2.56 -33.67 7.17
N ALA A 492 -3.78 -33.93 7.64
CA ALA A 492 -4.61 -35.00 7.11
C ALA A 492 -5.15 -34.65 5.72
N SER A 493 -5.09 -35.60 4.78
CA SER A 493 -5.74 -35.49 3.47
C SER A 493 -6.07 -36.87 2.91
N ALA A 494 -7.05 -36.98 2.01
CA ALA A 494 -7.46 -38.27 1.44
C ALA A 494 -6.36 -39.00 0.65
N LYS A 495 -5.37 -38.28 0.12
CA LYS A 495 -4.23 -38.82 -0.63
C LYS A 495 -2.94 -38.20 -0.13
N VAL A 496 -1.83 -38.91 -0.30
CA VAL A 496 -0.50 -38.36 0.02
C VAL A 496 -0.14 -37.28 -0.98
N LYS A 497 0.09 -36.05 -0.50
CA LYS A 497 0.52 -34.90 -1.32
C LYS A 497 1.78 -34.31 -0.71
N LYS A 498 2.79 -34.05 -1.54
CA LYS A 498 4.08 -33.46 -1.13
C LYS A 498 4.13 -31.99 -1.53
N GLN A 499 4.98 -31.20 -0.86
CA GLN A 499 5.11 -29.75 -1.08
C GLN A 499 3.78 -28.99 -0.94
N VAL A 500 2.90 -29.45 -0.05
CA VAL A 500 1.66 -28.73 0.26
C VAL A 500 2.03 -27.48 1.06
N ARG A 501 1.68 -26.32 0.51
CA ARG A 501 1.81 -25.03 1.20
C ARG A 501 0.56 -24.79 2.04
N ILE A 502 0.75 -24.58 3.33
CA ILE A 502 -0.31 -24.14 4.25
C ILE A 502 0.08 -22.73 4.71
N ASP A 503 -0.70 -21.74 4.30
CA ASP A 503 -0.49 -20.35 4.70
C ASP A 503 -0.96 -20.13 6.14
N LEU A 504 -0.16 -19.38 6.91
CA LEU A 504 -0.49 -18.97 8.27
C LEU A 504 -0.95 -17.51 8.29
N PRO A 505 -1.66 -17.08 9.35
CA PRO A 505 -2.00 -15.68 9.53
C PRO A 505 -0.79 -14.77 9.41
N THR A 506 -0.94 -13.69 8.64
CA THR A 506 0.04 -12.62 8.55
C THR A 506 0.16 -11.93 9.91
N LEU A 507 1.39 -11.67 10.33
CA LEU A 507 1.67 -10.90 11.54
C LEU A 507 1.41 -9.42 11.25
N PRO A 508 0.84 -8.64 12.18
CA PRO A 508 0.53 -7.22 11.95
C PRO A 508 1.79 -6.40 11.65
N THR A 509 2.93 -6.78 12.21
CA THR A 509 4.24 -6.14 11.96
C THR A 509 5.33 -7.19 11.78
N SER A 510 6.40 -6.80 11.07
CA SER A 510 7.58 -7.65 10.89
C SER A 510 8.28 -7.86 12.24
N THR A 511 8.24 -9.09 12.74
CA THR A 511 8.71 -9.45 14.07
C THR A 511 9.95 -10.31 13.98
N THR A 512 10.92 -10.10 14.89
CA THR A 512 12.03 -11.03 15.07
C THR A 512 11.73 -11.96 16.23
N GLY A 513 11.70 -13.27 15.99
CA GLY A 513 11.41 -14.25 17.03
C GLY A 513 11.61 -15.69 16.59
N ASP A 514 11.50 -16.60 17.54
CA ASP A 514 11.55 -18.03 17.26
C ASP A 514 10.23 -18.49 16.65
N VAL A 515 10.28 -19.10 15.47
CA VAL A 515 9.14 -19.81 14.88
C VAL A 515 9.19 -21.25 15.34
N VAL A 516 8.19 -21.69 16.10
CA VAL A 516 8.15 -23.02 16.70
C VAL A 516 6.96 -23.81 16.16
N ILE A 517 7.23 -24.97 15.60
CA ILE A 517 6.25 -25.95 15.13
C ILE A 517 6.22 -27.08 16.16
N THR A 518 5.06 -27.35 16.75
CA THR A 518 4.87 -28.40 17.77
C THR A 518 3.90 -29.45 17.26
N THR A 519 4.22 -30.74 17.40
CA THR A 519 3.29 -31.83 17.04
C THR A 519 2.20 -32.01 18.09
N ASN A 520 0.96 -32.28 17.67
CA ASN A 520 -0.18 -32.31 18.60
C ASN A 520 -0.74 -33.72 18.89
N SER A 521 -0.27 -34.75 18.19
CA SER A 521 -0.76 -36.12 18.37
C SER A 521 0.32 -37.15 18.07
N ASN A 522 0.03 -38.42 18.35
CA ASN A 522 0.91 -39.53 18.01
C ASN A 522 0.77 -40.01 16.54
N LYS A 523 0.16 -39.19 15.69
CA LYS A 523 0.00 -39.43 14.26
C LYS A 523 1.22 -38.91 13.49
N LEU A 524 1.44 -39.42 12.29
CA LEU A 524 2.59 -39.01 11.46
C LEU A 524 2.47 -37.54 11.05
N VAL A 525 3.51 -36.76 11.32
CA VAL A 525 3.72 -35.39 10.83
C VAL A 525 4.96 -35.37 9.95
N THR A 526 4.89 -34.72 8.80
CA THR A 526 6.01 -34.59 7.85
C THR A 526 6.20 -33.15 7.43
N ILE A 527 7.30 -32.53 7.87
CA ILE A 527 7.68 -31.16 7.55
C ILE A 527 8.78 -31.16 6.48
N ASP A 528 8.51 -30.49 5.37
CA ASP A 528 9.42 -30.36 4.22
C ASP A 528 10.23 -29.05 4.29
N GLY A 529 9.59 -27.99 4.79
CA GLY A 529 10.27 -26.73 5.01
C GLY A 529 9.38 -25.67 5.63
N LEU A 530 9.95 -24.49 5.79
CA LEU A 530 9.28 -23.33 6.35
C LEU A 530 9.54 -22.11 5.46
N LEU A 531 8.48 -21.48 4.96
CA LEU A 531 8.59 -20.27 4.16
C LEU A 531 8.41 -19.07 5.10
N MET A 532 9.44 -18.23 5.19
CA MET A 532 9.49 -17.06 6.07
C MET A 532 9.76 -15.82 5.22
N SER A 533 8.85 -14.85 5.26
CA SER A 533 9.04 -13.53 4.65
C SER A 533 8.97 -12.46 5.73
N ARG A 534 9.87 -11.49 5.67
CA ARG A 534 9.85 -10.27 6.49
C ARG A 534 9.02 -9.12 5.88
N GLN A 535 8.52 -9.34 4.67
CA GLN A 535 7.70 -8.46 3.84
C GLN A 535 6.26 -8.91 3.88
#